data_AF-A0A4D9F838-F1
#
_entry.id   AF-A0A4D9F838-F1
#
_cell.length_a   1.000
_cell.length_b   1.000
_cell.length_c   1.000
_cell.angle_alpha   90.00
_cell.angle_beta   90.00
_cell.angle_gamma   90.00
#
_symmetry.space_group_name_H-M   'P 1'
#
loop_
_entity.id
_entity.type
_entity.pdbx_description
1 polymer ?
#
loop_
_entity_poly.entity_id
_entity_poly.type
_entity_poly.pdbx_seq_one_letter_code
_entity_poly.pdbx_strand_id
1 'polypeptide(L)'
;MSTTMIKFKENLDVEVLETWVENNKMRLKMEKMQLDDMAGYYLVSLFCIVSLLRASIADPGKLPERPKIPLTEREFWELCNKCNMMRPKRSHHCSRCGHCVRRMDHHCPWINNCVGEDNHWLFLQLCFYTQLLSSYTLILDFCHYYYFLPLKKVNWDLFVFRHELALLRISTFMGIIMLGGISGLFYTQLMGIFTDTTSIEKMSNCCEEM
;
A
#
# COMPACT_ATOMS: atom_id res chain seq x y z
N MET A 1 32.59 58.94 -23.26
CA MET A 1 31.29 58.42 -22.77
C MET A 1 30.91 57.05 -23.39
N SER A 2 31.65 56.53 -24.38
CA SER A 2 31.26 55.34 -25.16
C SER A 2 31.71 53.99 -24.56
N THR A 3 32.91 53.89 -23.98
CA THR A 3 33.50 52.59 -23.58
C THR A 3 32.89 52.00 -22.30
N THR A 4 32.45 52.83 -21.36
CA THR A 4 31.89 52.38 -20.08
C THR A 4 30.49 51.78 -20.22
N MET A 5 29.67 52.32 -21.13
CA MET A 5 28.32 51.78 -21.38
C MET A 5 28.35 50.45 -22.13
N ILE A 6 29.34 50.24 -23.00
CA ILE A 6 29.53 48.96 -23.71
C ILE A 6 29.89 47.85 -22.72
N LYS A 7 30.86 48.10 -21.83
CA LYS A 7 31.22 47.15 -20.74
C LYS A 7 30.04 46.83 -19.81
N PHE A 8 29.21 47.82 -19.50
CA PHE A 8 28.03 47.61 -18.65
C PHE A 8 27.00 46.70 -19.32
N LYS A 9 26.75 46.88 -20.63
CA LYS A 9 25.84 46.03 -21.39
C LYS A 9 26.37 44.61 -21.56
N GLU A 10 27.66 44.44 -21.88
CA GLU A 10 28.31 43.13 -21.97
C GLU A 10 28.24 42.36 -20.65
N ASN A 11 28.49 43.03 -19.52
CA ASN A 11 28.38 42.40 -18.19
C ASN A 11 26.94 41.98 -17.86
N LEU A 12 25.94 42.81 -18.23
CA LEU A 12 24.52 42.49 -18.02
C LEU A 12 24.10 41.28 -18.88
N ASP A 13 24.54 41.22 -20.13
CA ASP A 13 24.24 40.10 -21.03
C ASP A 13 24.90 38.78 -20.55
N VAL A 14 26.11 38.85 -19.97
CA VAL A 14 26.78 37.70 -19.34
C VAL A 14 26.03 37.22 -18.09
N GLU A 15 25.60 38.11 -17.21
CA GLU A 15 24.85 37.76 -15.99
C GLU A 15 23.47 37.14 -16.32
N VAL A 16 22.80 37.64 -17.36
CA VAL A 16 21.56 37.05 -17.90
C VAL A 16 21.81 35.67 -18.50
N LEU A 17 22.91 35.46 -19.22
CA LEU A 17 23.29 34.16 -19.75
C LEU A 17 23.63 33.16 -18.64
N GLU A 18 24.38 33.56 -17.62
CA GLU A 18 24.74 32.70 -16.47
C GLU A 18 23.50 32.28 -15.68
N THR A 19 22.61 33.23 -15.37
CA THR A 19 21.32 32.92 -14.72
C THR A 19 20.43 32.02 -15.58
N TRP A 20 20.39 32.22 -16.90
CA TRP A 20 19.68 31.33 -17.82
C TRP A 20 20.28 29.92 -17.85
N VAL A 21 21.61 29.79 -17.88
CA VAL A 21 22.32 28.50 -17.85
C VAL A 21 22.04 27.75 -16.55
N GLU A 22 22.14 28.43 -15.39
CA GLU A 22 21.88 27.80 -14.10
C GLU A 22 20.41 27.39 -13.94
N ASN A 23 19.47 28.23 -14.38
CA ASN A 23 18.05 27.87 -14.40
C ASN A 23 17.77 26.65 -15.30
N ASN A 24 18.42 26.54 -16.46
CA ASN A 24 18.28 25.37 -17.33
C ASN A 24 18.90 24.11 -16.74
N LYS A 25 20.08 24.20 -16.11
CA LYS A 25 20.69 23.06 -15.40
C LYS A 25 19.79 22.58 -14.27
N MET A 26 19.21 23.50 -13.50
CA MET A 26 18.27 23.17 -12.42
C MET A 26 17.00 22.52 -12.97
N ARG A 27 16.42 23.03 -14.06
CA ARG A 27 15.26 22.42 -14.72
C ARG A 27 15.54 20.99 -15.17
N LEU A 28 16.64 20.76 -15.90
CA LEU A 28 17.04 19.43 -16.36
C LEU A 28 17.27 18.45 -15.21
N LYS A 29 17.86 18.94 -14.10
CA LYS A 29 18.04 18.13 -12.88
C LYS A 29 16.71 17.74 -12.25
N MET A 30 15.75 18.66 -12.20
CA MET A 30 14.39 18.39 -11.70
C MET A 30 13.62 17.42 -12.59
N GLU A 31 13.69 17.58 -13.91
CA GLU A 31 13.06 16.67 -14.89
C GLU A 31 13.60 15.23 -14.77
N LYS A 32 14.93 15.09 -14.62
CA LYS A 32 15.55 13.78 -14.39
C LYS A 32 15.11 13.15 -13.07
N MET A 33 15.10 13.94 -11.98
CA MET A 33 14.66 13.48 -10.66
C MET A 33 13.19 13.03 -10.69
N GLN A 34 12.32 13.77 -11.39
CA GLN A 34 10.93 13.37 -11.60
C GLN A 34 10.82 12.04 -12.34
N LEU A 35 11.65 11.81 -13.37
CA LEU A 35 11.63 10.54 -14.10
C LEU A 35 12.02 9.34 -13.22
N ASP A 36 13.07 9.49 -12.40
CA ASP A 36 13.54 8.44 -11.49
C ASP A 36 12.47 8.15 -10.41
N ASP A 37 11.84 9.19 -9.85
CA ASP A 37 10.75 9.07 -8.88
C ASP A 37 9.53 8.34 -9.46
N MET A 38 9.15 8.63 -10.70
CA MET A 38 8.06 7.93 -11.39
C MET A 38 8.38 6.46 -11.61
N ALA A 39 9.60 6.14 -12.03
CA ALA A 39 10.03 4.75 -12.21
C ALA A 39 9.95 3.96 -10.90
N GLY A 40 10.40 4.55 -9.78
CA GLY A 40 10.29 3.96 -8.44
C GLY A 40 8.83 3.72 -8.03
N TYR A 41 7.96 4.70 -8.25
CA TYR A 41 6.53 4.57 -7.96
C TYR A 41 5.87 3.43 -8.74
N TYR A 42 6.12 3.34 -10.05
CA TYR A 42 5.57 2.26 -10.88
C TYR A 42 6.09 0.88 -10.49
N LEU A 43 7.36 0.79 -10.06
CA LEU A 43 7.93 -0.46 -9.57
C LEU A 43 7.27 -0.93 -8.26
N VAL A 44 7.09 -0.04 -7.28
CA VAL A 44 6.39 -0.36 -6.04
C VAL A 44 4.92 -0.71 -6.32
N SER A 45 4.28 0.02 -7.22
CA SER A 45 2.92 -0.27 -7.67
C SER A 45 2.79 -1.66 -8.28
N LEU A 46 3.76 -2.06 -9.12
CA LEU A 46 3.81 -3.41 -9.70
C LEU A 46 3.92 -4.48 -8.61
N PHE A 47 4.80 -4.29 -7.62
CA PHE A 47 4.91 -5.24 -6.50
C PHE A 47 3.63 -5.31 -5.66
N CYS A 48 2.95 -4.18 -5.46
CA CYS A 48 1.65 -4.14 -4.77
C CYS A 48 0.59 -4.93 -5.54
N ILE A 49 0.47 -4.72 -6.86
CA ILE A 49 -0.47 -5.45 -7.72
C ILE A 49 -0.16 -6.95 -7.74
N VAL A 50 1.11 -7.33 -7.87
CA VAL A 50 1.52 -8.75 -7.84
C VAL A 50 1.18 -9.38 -6.49
N SER A 51 1.41 -8.66 -5.39
CA SER A 51 1.09 -9.16 -4.05
C SER A 51 -0.42 -9.30 -3.83
N LEU A 52 -1.21 -8.36 -4.34
CA LEU A 52 -2.68 -8.41 -4.34
C LEU A 52 -3.17 -9.65 -5.08
N LEU A 53 -2.71 -9.84 -6.33
CA LEU A 53 -3.09 -10.99 -7.14
C LEU A 53 -2.74 -12.31 -6.45
N ARG A 54 -1.53 -12.41 -5.89
CA ARG A 54 -1.09 -13.62 -5.17
C ARG A 54 -1.95 -13.90 -3.95
N ALA A 55 -2.27 -12.90 -3.12
CA ALA A 55 -3.15 -13.08 -1.97
C ALA A 55 -4.59 -13.46 -2.38
N SER A 56 -5.09 -12.90 -3.48
CA SER A 56 -6.43 -13.19 -4.01
C SER A 56 -6.59 -14.59 -4.56
N ILE A 57 -5.57 -15.14 -5.24
CA ILE A 57 -5.67 -16.44 -5.92
C ILE A 57 -5.13 -17.61 -5.10
N ALA A 58 -4.33 -17.35 -4.07
CA ALA A 58 -3.73 -18.41 -3.27
C ALA A 58 -4.78 -19.19 -2.47
N ASP A 59 -4.56 -20.49 -2.32
CA ASP A 59 -5.34 -21.31 -1.40
C ASP A 59 -5.12 -20.80 0.04
N PRO A 60 -6.17 -20.42 0.78
CA PRO A 60 -6.03 -20.00 2.17
C PRO A 60 -5.75 -21.16 3.14
N GLY A 61 -5.70 -22.40 2.66
CA GLY A 61 -5.64 -23.62 3.47
C GLY A 61 -7.02 -24.26 3.60
N LYS A 62 -7.75 -24.37 2.48
CA LYS A 62 -9.06 -25.03 2.42
C LYS A 62 -8.94 -26.49 2.86
N LEU A 63 -9.84 -26.91 3.75
CA LEU A 63 -9.88 -28.30 4.18
C LEU A 63 -10.55 -29.20 3.13
N PRO A 64 -10.04 -30.43 2.90
CA PRO A 64 -10.67 -31.39 2.00
C PRO A 64 -11.97 -31.95 2.62
N GLU A 65 -12.96 -32.31 1.79
CA GLU A 65 -14.26 -32.83 2.26
C GLU A 65 -14.16 -34.08 3.14
N ARG A 66 -13.12 -34.90 2.92
CA ARG A 66 -12.85 -36.12 3.70
C ARG A 66 -11.44 -36.07 4.27
N PRO A 67 -11.23 -35.34 5.38
CA PRO A 67 -9.92 -35.24 5.98
C PRO A 67 -9.52 -36.58 6.62
N LYS A 68 -8.25 -36.95 6.46
CA LYS A 68 -7.66 -38.09 7.18
C LYS A 68 -7.34 -37.61 8.59
N ILE A 69 -7.97 -38.20 9.59
CA ILE A 69 -7.81 -37.83 11.00
C ILE A 69 -6.84 -38.83 11.64
N PRO A 70 -5.63 -38.41 12.06
CA PRO A 70 -4.74 -39.28 12.83
C PRO A 70 -5.41 -39.71 14.14
N LEU A 71 -5.25 -40.98 14.53
CA LEU A 71 -5.86 -41.50 15.77
C LEU A 71 -5.40 -40.71 17.00
N THR A 72 -4.15 -40.28 17.02
CA THR A 72 -3.53 -39.47 18.09
C THR A 72 -4.07 -38.05 18.18
N GLU A 73 -4.70 -37.54 17.12
CA GLU A 73 -5.16 -36.15 17.07
C GLU A 73 -6.67 -36.01 17.21
N ARG A 74 -7.43 -37.11 17.31
CA ARG A 74 -8.90 -37.09 17.24
C ARG A 74 -9.56 -36.16 18.26
N GLU A 75 -8.95 -35.96 19.43
CA GLU A 75 -9.42 -35.03 20.47
C GLU A 75 -9.22 -33.54 20.14
N PHE A 76 -8.39 -33.23 19.16
CA PHE A 76 -8.15 -31.88 18.63
C PHE A 76 -8.96 -31.60 17.37
N TRP A 77 -10.00 -32.40 17.08
CA TRP A 77 -10.88 -32.20 15.94
C TRP A 77 -12.32 -32.00 16.41
N GLU A 78 -13.04 -31.13 15.73
CA GLU A 78 -14.43 -30.77 16.01
C GLU A 78 -15.29 -30.87 14.76
N LEU A 79 -16.60 -31.09 14.94
CA LEU A 79 -17.55 -31.18 13.83
C LEU A 79 -17.91 -29.78 13.33
N CYS A 80 -17.73 -29.54 12.03
CA CYS A 80 -18.36 -28.41 11.37
C CYS A 80 -19.78 -28.77 10.92
N ASN A 81 -20.80 -28.23 11.59
CA ASN A 81 -22.20 -28.49 11.24
C ASN A 81 -22.61 -28.01 9.83
N LYS A 82 -21.92 -26.99 9.28
CA LYS A 82 -22.22 -26.44 7.94
C LYS A 82 -21.66 -27.30 6.81
N CYS A 83 -20.45 -27.84 6.99
CA CYS A 83 -19.82 -28.71 6.01
C CYS A 83 -20.07 -30.21 6.28
N ASN A 84 -20.65 -30.55 7.43
CA ASN A 84 -20.85 -31.92 7.92
C ASN A 84 -19.56 -32.77 7.87
N MET A 85 -18.44 -32.17 8.31
CA MET A 85 -17.12 -32.81 8.31
C MET A 85 -16.36 -32.44 9.59
N MET A 86 -15.45 -33.31 10.01
CA MET A 86 -14.51 -33.00 11.08
C MET A 86 -13.47 -32.00 10.59
N ARG A 87 -13.08 -31.05 11.43
CA ARG A 87 -11.99 -30.09 11.18
C ARG A 87 -11.06 -30.02 12.39
N PRO A 88 -9.77 -29.75 12.21
CA PRO A 88 -8.87 -29.47 13.33
C PRO A 88 -9.37 -28.26 14.13
N LYS A 89 -9.05 -28.22 15.43
CA LYS A 89 -9.17 -27.02 16.27
C LYS A 89 -8.44 -25.86 15.58
N ARG A 90 -8.92 -24.62 15.80
CA ARG A 90 -8.47 -23.40 15.12
C ARG A 90 -8.85 -23.28 13.63
N SER A 91 -9.53 -24.28 13.06
CA SER A 91 -10.12 -24.16 11.71
C SER A 91 -11.53 -23.62 11.80
N HIS A 92 -11.92 -22.70 10.90
CA HIS A 92 -13.25 -22.09 10.92
C HIS A 92 -13.93 -22.19 9.56
N HIS A 93 -15.27 -22.26 9.59
CA HIS A 93 -16.08 -22.23 8.36
C HIS A 93 -16.33 -20.78 7.94
N CYS A 94 -15.88 -20.43 6.75
CA CYS A 94 -16.21 -19.14 6.16
C CYS A 94 -17.55 -19.24 5.42
N SER A 95 -18.58 -18.53 5.90
CA SER A 95 -19.88 -18.48 5.21
C SER A 95 -19.82 -17.79 3.86
N ARG A 96 -18.86 -16.88 3.64
CA ARG A 96 -18.66 -16.18 2.36
C ARG A 96 -18.07 -17.12 1.31
N CYS A 97 -17.06 -17.92 1.68
CA CYS A 97 -16.38 -18.84 0.76
C CYS A 97 -17.05 -20.23 0.69
N GLY A 98 -17.89 -20.59 1.66
CA GLY A 98 -18.63 -21.86 1.68
C GLY A 98 -17.78 -23.08 2.05
N HIS A 99 -16.61 -22.90 2.67
CA HIS A 99 -15.74 -24.00 3.09
C HIS A 99 -15.01 -23.69 4.39
N CYS A 100 -14.44 -24.74 5.02
CA CYS A 100 -13.56 -24.59 6.16
C CYS A 100 -12.12 -24.24 5.73
N VAL A 101 -11.46 -23.39 6.51
CA VAL A 101 -10.10 -22.93 6.30
C VAL A 101 -9.27 -23.24 7.56
N ARG A 102 -8.08 -23.82 7.38
CA ARG A 102 -7.12 -24.10 8.45
C ARG A 102 -6.56 -22.80 9.03
N ARG A 103 -6.49 -22.72 10.36
CA ARG A 103 -6.03 -21.50 11.09
C ARG A 103 -6.59 -20.24 10.45
N MET A 104 -7.91 -20.23 10.24
CA MET A 104 -8.58 -19.12 9.57
C MET A 104 -8.42 -17.86 10.41
N ASP A 105 -7.85 -16.81 9.83
CA ASP A 105 -7.77 -15.50 10.50
C ASP A 105 -9.04 -14.70 10.23
N HIS A 106 -9.36 -14.44 8.96
CA HIS A 106 -10.59 -13.75 8.57
C HIS A 106 -10.93 -13.99 7.09
N HIS A 107 -12.13 -13.58 6.69
CA HIS A 107 -12.45 -13.38 5.28
C HIS A 107 -12.20 -11.92 4.93
N CYS A 108 -11.35 -11.67 3.93
CA CYS A 108 -10.99 -10.32 3.53
C CYS A 108 -11.72 -9.95 2.23
N PRO A 109 -12.65 -8.99 2.26
CA PRO A 109 -13.37 -8.54 1.06
C PRO A 109 -12.44 -7.94 0.00
N TRP A 110 -11.34 -7.34 0.41
CA TRP A 110 -10.41 -6.62 -0.47
C TRP A 110 -9.65 -7.54 -1.41
N ILE A 111 -9.29 -8.74 -0.94
CA ILE A 111 -8.67 -9.77 -1.79
C ILE A 111 -9.71 -10.77 -2.31
N ASN A 112 -10.98 -10.62 -1.93
CA ASN A 112 -12.08 -11.55 -2.20
C ASN A 112 -11.72 -13.02 -1.88
N ASN A 113 -11.02 -13.23 -0.77
CA ASN A 113 -10.50 -14.53 -0.35
C ASN A 113 -10.39 -14.60 1.17
N CYS A 114 -10.31 -15.81 1.71
CA CYS A 114 -9.92 -15.98 3.11
C CYS A 114 -8.44 -15.70 3.30
N VAL A 115 -8.09 -15.25 4.50
CA VAL A 115 -6.73 -15.27 5.02
C VAL A 115 -6.66 -16.41 6.02
N GLY A 116 -5.79 -17.37 5.77
CA GLY A 116 -5.57 -18.54 6.60
C GLY A 116 -4.12 -19.00 6.50
N GLU A 117 -3.84 -20.19 7.04
CA GLU A 117 -2.48 -20.70 7.23
C GLU A 117 -1.58 -20.59 6.00
N ASP A 118 -2.07 -20.98 4.84
CA ASP A 118 -1.24 -21.15 3.64
C ASP A 118 -0.99 -19.83 2.88
N ASN A 119 -1.81 -18.80 3.10
CA ASN A 119 -1.71 -17.51 2.40
C ASN A 119 -1.51 -16.30 3.33
N HIS A 120 -1.41 -16.49 4.65
CA HIS A 120 -1.25 -15.39 5.61
C HIS A 120 -0.04 -14.50 5.31
N TRP A 121 1.07 -15.10 4.92
CA TRP A 121 2.29 -14.38 4.56
C TRP A 121 2.13 -13.54 3.28
N LEU A 122 1.30 -13.99 2.33
CA LEU A 122 0.98 -13.23 1.11
C LEU A 122 0.14 -12.00 1.44
N PHE A 123 -0.78 -12.15 2.41
CA PHE A 123 -1.57 -11.03 2.91
C PHE A 123 -0.68 -10.00 3.63
N LEU A 124 0.29 -10.44 4.44
CA LEU A 124 1.27 -9.52 5.03
C LEU A 124 2.11 -8.81 3.96
N GLN A 125 2.53 -9.53 2.92
CA GLN A 125 3.27 -8.96 1.80
C GLN A 125 2.44 -7.86 1.11
N LEU A 126 1.15 -8.09 0.87
CA LEU A 126 0.23 -7.08 0.34
C LEU A 126 0.14 -5.84 1.25
N CYS A 127 -0.04 -6.02 2.55
CA CYS A 127 -0.08 -4.92 3.51
C CYS A 127 1.22 -4.09 3.47
N PHE A 128 2.38 -4.75 3.44
CA PHE A 128 3.68 -4.08 3.38
C PHE A 128 3.83 -3.21 2.12
N TYR A 129 3.57 -3.77 0.93
CA TYR A 129 3.69 -3.00 -0.31
C TYR A 129 2.63 -1.90 -0.43
N THR A 130 1.44 -2.10 0.13
CA THR A 130 0.40 -1.06 0.19
C THR A 130 0.84 0.09 1.11
N GLN A 131 1.47 -0.22 2.24
CA GLN A 131 2.05 0.79 3.16
C GLN A 131 3.18 1.57 2.48
N LEU A 132 4.08 0.88 1.78
CA LEU A 132 5.18 1.50 1.05
C LEU A 132 4.64 2.41 -0.06
N LEU A 133 3.68 1.93 -0.86
CA LEU A 133 3.05 2.71 -1.94
C LEU A 133 2.33 3.95 -1.39
N SER A 134 1.56 3.81 -0.31
CA SER A 134 0.87 4.94 0.32
C SER A 134 1.86 6.00 0.83
N SER A 135 2.96 5.54 1.43
CA SER A 135 4.03 6.45 1.91
C SER A 135 4.71 7.16 0.74
N TYR A 136 5.00 6.45 -0.36
CA TYR A 136 5.57 7.01 -1.58
C TYR A 136 4.64 8.10 -2.16
N THR A 137 3.34 7.82 -2.29
CA THR A 137 2.34 8.79 -2.77
C THR A 137 2.35 10.06 -1.92
N LEU A 138 2.37 9.94 -0.58
CA LEU A 138 2.37 11.11 0.32
C LEU A 138 3.64 11.95 0.17
N ILE A 139 4.80 11.31 -0.02
CA ILE A 139 6.07 12.00 -0.27
C ILE A 139 6.01 12.74 -1.61
N LEU A 140 5.50 12.11 -2.67
CA LEU A 140 5.36 12.75 -3.98
C LEU A 140 4.37 13.91 -3.96
N ASP A 141 3.22 13.75 -3.29
CA ASP A 141 2.24 14.82 -3.12
C ASP A 141 2.86 16.01 -2.36
N PHE A 142 3.63 15.74 -1.30
CA PHE A 142 4.37 16.79 -0.59
C PHE A 142 5.37 17.49 -1.51
N CYS A 143 6.21 16.73 -2.22
CA CYS A 143 7.20 17.30 -3.13
C CYS A 143 6.54 18.14 -4.25
N HIS A 144 5.41 17.67 -4.79
CA HIS A 144 4.69 18.38 -5.83
C HIS A 144 4.07 19.68 -5.33
N TYR A 145 3.49 19.65 -4.14
CA TYR A 145 2.91 20.84 -3.52
C TYR A 145 3.95 21.93 -3.22
N TYR A 146 5.12 21.57 -2.69
CA TYR A 146 6.12 22.55 -2.25
C TYR A 146 7.13 22.97 -3.32
N TYR A 147 7.54 22.07 -4.21
CA TYR A 147 8.65 22.35 -5.16
C TYR A 147 8.19 22.54 -6.60
N PHE A 148 7.13 21.86 -7.05
CA PHE A 148 6.72 21.88 -8.47
C PHE A 148 5.63 22.91 -8.78
N LEU A 149 4.72 23.18 -7.82
CA LEU A 149 3.66 24.19 -7.97
C LEU A 149 4.13 25.64 -8.25
N PRO A 150 5.27 26.15 -7.73
CA PRO A 150 5.69 27.54 -7.94
C PRO A 150 6.08 27.93 -9.37
N LEU A 151 6.04 27.02 -10.36
CA LEU A 151 6.67 27.20 -11.68
C LEU A 151 5.73 27.45 -12.90
N LYS A 152 4.41 27.61 -12.74
CA LYS A 152 3.48 27.86 -13.89
C LYS A 152 3.02 29.33 -14.02
N LYS A 153 2.87 29.85 -15.26
CA LYS A 153 2.43 31.23 -15.58
C LYS A 153 1.21 31.25 -16.54
N VAL A 154 0.06 31.73 -16.00
CA VAL A 154 -1.08 32.43 -16.66
C VAL A 154 -2.33 31.63 -17.15
N ASN A 155 -3.50 32.23 -16.84
CA ASN A 155 -4.93 32.08 -17.20
C ASN A 155 -5.59 30.74 -17.59
N TRP A 156 -4.94 29.79 -18.25
CA TRP A 156 -5.40 28.39 -18.33
C TRP A 156 -4.70 27.51 -17.28
N ASP A 157 -3.46 27.88 -16.96
CA ASP A 157 -2.71 27.30 -15.87
C ASP A 157 -3.42 27.46 -14.54
N LEU A 158 -4.23 28.50 -14.34
CA LEU A 158 -4.94 28.69 -13.07
C LEU A 158 -6.04 27.65 -12.85
N PHE A 159 -6.78 27.26 -13.90
CA PHE A 159 -7.78 26.19 -13.81
C PHE A 159 -7.10 24.84 -13.59
N VAL A 160 -6.08 24.54 -14.40
CA VAL A 160 -5.29 23.31 -14.29
C VAL A 160 -4.63 23.21 -12.91
N PHE A 161 -4.01 24.28 -12.43
CA PHE A 161 -3.39 24.37 -11.11
C PHE A 161 -4.40 24.14 -9.97
N ARG A 162 -5.59 24.75 -10.04
CA ARG A 162 -6.63 24.54 -9.02
C ARG A 162 -7.13 23.10 -9.03
N HIS A 163 -7.26 22.49 -10.19
CA HIS A 163 -7.69 21.10 -10.34
C HIS A 163 -6.59 20.12 -9.89
N GLU A 164 -5.34 20.31 -10.32
CA GLU A 164 -4.16 19.56 -9.85
C GLU A 164 -4.05 19.64 -8.32
N LEU A 165 -4.19 20.83 -7.75
CA LEU A 165 -4.16 21.05 -6.31
C LEU A 165 -5.35 20.39 -5.58
N ALA A 166 -6.54 20.37 -6.19
CA ALA A 166 -7.69 19.67 -5.63
C ALA A 166 -7.48 18.15 -5.64
N LEU A 167 -7.00 17.58 -6.75
CA LEU A 167 -6.66 16.16 -6.87
C LEU A 167 -5.57 15.76 -5.87
N LEU A 168 -4.54 16.59 -5.70
CA LEU A 168 -3.47 16.36 -4.75
C LEU A 168 -3.99 16.34 -3.30
N ARG A 169 -4.87 17.28 -2.92
CA ARG A 169 -5.49 17.26 -1.58
C ARG A 169 -6.33 16.02 -1.33
N ILE A 170 -7.12 15.59 -2.32
CA ILE A 170 -7.92 14.37 -2.25
C ILE A 170 -7.00 13.14 -2.12
N SER A 171 -5.94 13.07 -2.95
CA SER A 171 -4.92 12.03 -2.92
C SER A 171 -4.25 11.94 -1.55
N THR A 172 -3.78 13.07 -1.02
CA THR A 172 -3.12 13.13 0.30
C THR A 172 -4.05 12.69 1.42
N PHE A 173 -5.30 13.13 1.41
CA PHE A 173 -6.29 12.72 2.41
C PHE A 173 -6.54 11.20 2.37
N MET A 174 -6.77 10.65 1.18
CA MET A 174 -6.95 9.20 1.01
C MET A 174 -5.68 8.42 1.36
N GLY A 175 -4.50 8.94 1.00
CA GLY A 175 -3.20 8.35 1.31
C GLY A 175 -2.95 8.26 2.81
N ILE A 176 -3.34 9.27 3.59
CA ILE A 176 -3.24 9.24 5.05
C ILE A 176 -4.17 8.17 5.63
N ILE A 177 -5.42 8.08 5.15
CA ILE A 177 -6.37 7.06 5.62
C ILE A 177 -5.85 5.66 5.30
N MET A 178 -5.32 5.44 4.09
CA MET A 178 -4.74 4.15 3.71
C MET A 178 -3.50 3.81 4.50
N LEU A 179 -2.58 4.77 4.70
CA LEU A 179 -1.40 4.56 5.51
C LEU A 179 -1.78 4.19 6.94
N GLY A 180 -2.69 4.92 7.56
CA GLY A 180 -3.15 4.64 8.93
C GLY A 180 -3.84 3.27 9.04
N GLY A 181 -4.82 3.00 8.16
CA GLY A 181 -5.57 1.76 8.17
C GLY A 181 -4.71 0.52 7.92
N ILE A 182 -3.85 0.57 6.90
CA ILE A 182 -2.97 -0.54 6.54
C ILE A 182 -1.87 -0.74 7.58
N SER A 183 -1.32 0.33 8.16
CA SER A 183 -0.34 0.20 9.25
C SER A 183 -0.96 -0.45 10.49
N GLY A 184 -2.18 -0.07 10.85
CA GLY A 184 -2.92 -0.71 11.95
C GLY A 184 -3.19 -2.19 11.69
N LEU A 185 -3.64 -2.53 10.47
CA LEU A 185 -3.86 -3.92 10.07
C LEU A 185 -2.56 -4.73 10.04
N PHE A 186 -1.50 -4.18 9.48
CA PHE A 186 -0.19 -4.84 9.44
C PHE A 186 0.33 -5.10 10.86
N TYR A 187 0.21 -4.12 11.76
CA TYR A 187 0.58 -4.27 13.16
C TYR A 187 -0.21 -5.37 13.87
N THR A 188 -1.54 -5.40 13.74
CA THR A 188 -2.38 -6.41 14.43
C THR A 188 -2.09 -7.82 13.93
N GLN A 189 -1.82 -7.97 12.63
CA GLN A 189 -1.46 -9.23 11.99
C GLN A 189 -0.07 -9.71 12.42
N LEU A 190 0.93 -8.82 12.45
CA LEU A 190 2.26 -9.13 12.99
C LEU A 190 2.19 -9.56 14.46
N MET A 191 1.45 -8.83 15.29
CA MET A 191 1.26 -9.19 16.68
C MET A 191 0.52 -10.52 16.84
N GLY A 192 -0.42 -10.85 15.96
CA GLY A 192 -1.05 -12.17 15.90
C GLY A 192 -0.03 -13.28 15.69
N ILE A 193 0.92 -13.10 14.77
CA ILE A 193 2.00 -14.06 14.54
C ILE A 193 2.92 -14.19 15.75
N PHE A 194 3.34 -13.08 16.36
CA PHE A 194 4.21 -13.11 17.54
C PHE A 194 3.56 -13.77 18.76
N THR A 195 2.24 -13.70 18.86
CA THR A 195 1.48 -14.32 19.95
C THR A 195 0.91 -15.68 19.60
N ASP A 196 1.15 -16.19 18.38
CA ASP A 196 0.50 -17.37 17.80
C ASP A 196 -1.04 -17.35 17.93
N THR A 197 -1.66 -16.18 17.81
CA THR A 197 -3.12 -16.01 17.88
C THR A 197 -3.70 -15.44 16.59
N THR A 198 -4.77 -16.06 16.12
CA THR A 198 -5.59 -15.54 15.01
C THR A 198 -6.59 -14.48 15.53
N SER A 199 -7.13 -13.69 14.62
CA SER A 199 -8.15 -12.67 14.93
C SER A 199 -9.42 -13.29 15.53
N ILE A 200 -9.80 -14.48 15.09
CA ILE A 200 -10.96 -15.21 15.65
C ILE A 200 -10.68 -15.63 17.10
N GLU A 201 -9.47 -16.12 17.39
CA GLU A 201 -9.10 -16.54 18.74
C GLU A 201 -9.02 -15.37 19.72
N LYS A 202 -8.53 -14.22 19.26
CA LYS A 202 -8.56 -12.99 20.08
C LYS A 202 -9.99 -12.60 20.46
N MET A 203 -10.94 -12.73 19.53
CA MET A 203 -12.35 -12.45 19.79
C MET A 203 -12.99 -13.46 20.73
N SER A 204 -12.69 -14.77 20.58
CA SER A 204 -13.24 -15.79 21.48
C SER A 204 -12.75 -15.60 22.92
N ASN A 205 -11.46 -15.34 23.11
CA ASN A 205 -10.89 -15.19 24.45
C ASN A 205 -11.44 -13.94 25.15
N CYS A 206 -11.64 -12.84 24.42
CA CYS A 206 -12.25 -11.62 24.96
C CYS A 206 -13.70 -11.87 25.46
N CYS A 207 -14.47 -12.69 24.74
CA CYS A 207 -15.82 -13.06 25.18
C CYS A 207 -15.83 -13.98 26.42
N GLU A 208 -14.77 -14.75 26.66
CA GLU A 208 -14.65 -15.59 27.85
C GLU A 208 -14.27 -14.79 29.12
N GLU A 209 -13.66 -13.61 28.96
CA GLU A 209 -13.25 -12.73 30.06
C GLU A 209 -14.34 -11.74 30.52
N MET A 210 -15.46 -11.63 29.79
CA MET A 210 -16.61 -10.77 30.11
C MET A 210 -17.67 -11.49 30.97
#